data_AF-A0AAJ2V6T8-F1
#
_entry.id   AF-A0AAJ2V6T8-F1
#
_cell.length_a   1.000
_cell.length_b   1.000
_cell.length_c   1.000
_cell.angle_alpha   90.00
_cell.angle_beta   90.00
_cell.angle_gamma   90.00
#
_symmetry.space_group_name_H-M   'P 1'
#
loop_
_entity.id
_entity.type
_entity.pdbx_description
1 polymer ?
#
loop_
_entity_poly.entity_id
_entity_poly.type
_entity_poly.pdbx_seq_one_letter_code
_entity_poly.pdbx_strand_id
1 'polypeptide(L)'
;MALVLVLWIVAALAIFANSLGGVVRREAAMASVVRGSAYGRGAGEAAIFRLLQKMALQPSDFAERKVEAVPWAGQMIEVEITPWSGLININAASQNLLAVVLSRVGVPQSEALAQALVETRQLVRAGPAGVAWEAPEDLLQVPGITYGIYAQIRPLIVADTGGRSGINLKAAPEPLLRLLEGAEDGAIRGNVTSTRYRLTARVIIEGQGAVLVIRDVDVSRTRQNSLPWVVLSASQVWAGRI
;
A
#
# COMPACT_ATOMS: atom_id res chain seq x y z
N MET A 1 17.41 -24.77 -58.24
CA MET A 1 16.10 -24.18 -57.84
C MET A 1 15.50 -24.87 -56.61
N ALA A 2 15.32 -26.19 -56.59
CA ALA A 2 14.70 -26.92 -55.46
C ALA A 2 15.42 -26.75 -54.09
N LEU A 3 16.75 -26.65 -54.09
CA LEU A 3 17.56 -26.59 -52.85
C LEU A 3 17.35 -25.28 -52.06
N VAL A 4 17.08 -24.18 -52.76
CA VAL A 4 16.78 -22.87 -52.13
C VAL A 4 15.42 -22.90 -51.43
N LEU A 5 14.41 -23.53 -52.06
CA LEU A 5 13.07 -23.69 -51.47
C LEU A 5 13.11 -24.50 -50.17
N VAL A 6 13.89 -25.59 -50.14
CA VAL A 6 14.05 -26.41 -48.93
C VAL A 6 14.70 -25.59 -47.81
N LEU A 7 15.75 -24.82 -48.11
CA LEU A 7 16.41 -23.97 -47.12
C LEU A 7 15.44 -22.95 -46.50
N TRP A 8 14.60 -22.31 -47.31
CA TRP A 8 13.60 -21.36 -46.83
C TRP A 8 12.53 -22.01 -45.95
N ILE A 9 12.10 -23.23 -46.28
CA ILE A 9 11.14 -23.98 -45.46
C ILE A 9 11.76 -24.34 -44.10
N VAL A 10 13.00 -24.82 -44.07
CA VAL A 10 13.70 -25.15 -42.82
C VAL A 10 13.92 -23.90 -41.97
N ALA A 11 14.29 -22.77 -42.58
CA ALA A 11 14.42 -21.49 -41.89
C ALA A 11 13.08 -21.02 -41.29
N ALA A 12 11.99 -21.09 -42.06
CA ALA A 12 10.65 -20.75 -41.57
C ALA A 12 10.20 -21.66 -40.41
N LEU A 13 10.49 -22.97 -40.50
CA LEU A 13 10.18 -23.94 -39.46
C LEU A 13 10.98 -23.66 -38.17
N ALA A 14 12.26 -23.30 -38.29
CA ALA A 14 13.12 -22.97 -37.16
C ALA A 14 12.67 -21.68 -36.45
N ILE A 15 12.25 -20.67 -37.21
CA ILE A 15 11.67 -19.43 -36.65
C ILE A 15 10.36 -19.75 -35.92
N PHE A 16 9.49 -20.55 -36.53
CA PHE A 16 8.21 -20.94 -35.93
C PHE A 16 8.40 -21.72 -34.63
N ALA A 17 9.31 -22.70 -34.61
CA ALA A 17 9.61 -23.49 -33.43
C ALA A 17 10.16 -22.63 -32.26
N ASN A 18 11.05 -21.67 -32.56
CA ASN A 18 11.58 -20.75 -31.56
C ASN A 18 10.51 -19.78 -31.03
N SER A 19 9.61 -19.30 -31.90
CA SER A 19 8.49 -18.44 -31.51
C SER A 19 7.52 -19.15 -30.58
N LEU A 20 7.08 -20.37 -30.94
CA LEU A 20 6.12 -21.16 -30.16
C LEU A 20 6.67 -21.53 -28.78
N GLY A 21 7.96 -21.91 -28.72
CA GLY A 21 8.64 -22.22 -27.45
C GLY A 21 8.75 -21.02 -26.51
N GLY A 22 8.80 -19.80 -27.04
CA GLY A 22 8.78 -18.56 -26.25
C GLY A 22 7.38 -18.18 -25.76
N VAL A 23 6.33 -18.51 -26.49
CA VAL A 23 4.93 -18.26 -26.09
C VAL A 23 4.51 -19.21 -24.97
N VAL A 24 4.76 -20.52 -25.10
CA VAL A 24 4.40 -21.52 -24.08
C VAL A 24 5.08 -21.24 -22.74
N ARG A 25 6.36 -20.82 -22.75
CA ARG A 25 7.08 -20.44 -21.52
C ARG A 25 6.48 -19.22 -20.85
N ARG A 26 6.05 -18.22 -21.64
CA ARG A 26 5.38 -17.01 -21.12
C ARG A 26 4.01 -17.34 -20.53
N GLU A 27 3.22 -18.16 -21.21
CA GLU A 27 1.93 -18.63 -20.69
C GLU A 27 2.09 -19.43 -19.39
N ALA A 28 3.09 -20.31 -19.32
CA ALA A 28 3.40 -21.06 -18.10
C ALA A 28 3.84 -20.15 -16.95
N ALA A 29 4.67 -19.13 -17.22
CA ALA A 29 5.09 -18.14 -16.22
C ALA A 29 3.88 -17.35 -15.69
N MET A 30 3.01 -16.85 -16.57
CA MET A 30 1.79 -16.15 -16.19
C MET A 30 0.84 -17.02 -15.36
N ALA A 31 0.60 -18.26 -15.77
CA ALA A 31 -0.24 -19.19 -15.02
C ALA A 31 0.31 -19.45 -13.61
N SER A 32 1.64 -19.47 -13.49
CA SER A 32 2.31 -19.64 -12.21
C SER A 32 2.18 -18.41 -11.31
N VAL A 33 2.34 -17.19 -11.85
CA VAL A 33 2.10 -15.93 -11.12
C VAL A 33 0.65 -15.84 -10.62
N VAL A 34 -0.34 -16.20 -11.44
CA VAL A 34 -1.76 -16.20 -11.03
C VAL A 34 -1.99 -17.17 -9.87
N ARG A 35 -1.43 -18.38 -9.95
CA ARG A 35 -1.52 -19.36 -8.86
C ARG A 35 -0.82 -18.87 -7.59
N GLY A 36 0.41 -18.37 -7.71
CA GLY A 36 1.18 -17.81 -6.61
C GLY A 36 0.48 -16.62 -5.96
N SER A 37 -0.16 -15.76 -6.75
CA SER A 37 -0.96 -14.65 -6.25
C SER A 37 -2.19 -15.10 -5.47
N ALA A 38 -2.92 -16.11 -5.95
CA ALA A 38 -4.08 -16.65 -5.25
C ALA A 38 -3.69 -17.31 -3.91
N TYR A 39 -2.63 -18.14 -3.93
CA TYR A 39 -2.08 -18.73 -2.71
C TYR A 39 -1.60 -17.66 -1.73
N GLY A 40 -0.77 -16.73 -2.21
CA GLY A 40 -0.21 -15.67 -1.38
C GLY A 40 -1.26 -14.76 -0.78
N ARG A 41 -2.37 -14.49 -1.51
CA ARG A 41 -3.52 -13.78 -0.97
C ARG A 41 -4.12 -14.54 0.23
N GLY A 42 -4.47 -15.81 0.05
CA GLY A 42 -5.11 -16.60 1.10
C GLY A 42 -4.21 -16.77 2.34
N ALA A 43 -2.93 -17.08 2.12
CA ALA A 43 -1.95 -17.23 3.19
C ALA A 43 -1.72 -15.91 3.95
N GLY A 44 -1.61 -14.79 3.23
CA GLY A 44 -1.43 -13.47 3.83
C GLY A 44 -2.66 -13.00 4.59
N GLU A 45 -3.86 -13.23 4.06
CA GLU A 45 -5.12 -12.95 4.77
C GLU A 45 -5.22 -13.75 6.08
N ALA A 46 -4.87 -15.04 6.05
CA ALA A 46 -4.89 -15.88 7.23
C ALA A 46 -3.90 -15.41 8.31
N ALA A 47 -2.68 -15.04 7.91
CA ALA A 47 -1.69 -14.46 8.82
C ALA A 47 -2.18 -13.14 9.45
N ILE A 48 -2.77 -12.26 8.63
CA ILE A 48 -3.35 -10.99 9.09
C ILE A 48 -4.49 -11.26 10.09
N PHE A 49 -5.40 -12.18 9.80
CA PHE A 49 -6.53 -12.47 10.69
C PHE A 49 -6.09 -13.08 12.02
N ARG A 50 -5.07 -13.94 12.02
CA ARG A 50 -4.47 -14.45 13.26
C ARG A 50 -3.83 -13.33 14.08
N LEU A 51 -3.15 -12.39 13.43
CA LEU A 51 -2.58 -11.22 14.11
C LEU A 51 -3.67 -10.29 14.65
N LEU A 52 -4.75 -10.05 13.91
CA LEU A 52 -5.87 -9.23 14.35
C LEU A 52 -6.54 -9.76 15.61
N GLN A 53 -6.62 -11.08 15.78
CA GLN A 53 -7.10 -11.68 17.03
C GLN A 53 -6.20 -11.30 18.22
N LYS A 54 -4.87 -11.34 18.05
CA LYS A 54 -3.91 -10.88 19.07
C LYS A 54 -4.07 -9.38 19.36
N MET A 55 -4.19 -8.55 18.31
CA MET A 55 -4.36 -7.09 18.44
C MET A 55 -5.66 -6.71 19.15
N ALA A 56 -6.76 -7.43 18.92
CA ALA A 56 -8.03 -7.18 19.59
C ALA A 56 -7.92 -7.33 21.13
N LEU A 57 -7.10 -8.27 21.59
CA LEU A 57 -6.87 -8.52 23.01
C LEU A 57 -5.98 -7.46 23.66
N GLN A 58 -4.96 -6.97 22.97
CA GLN A 58 -3.96 -6.02 23.49
C GLN A 58 -3.59 -4.95 22.44
N PRO A 59 -4.51 -4.01 22.11
CA PRO A 59 -4.26 -3.03 21.04
C PRO A 59 -3.16 -2.02 21.37
N SER A 60 -2.92 -1.75 22.66
CA SER A 60 -1.85 -0.86 23.13
C SER A 60 -0.45 -1.30 22.72
N ASP A 61 -0.23 -2.61 22.59
CA ASP A 61 1.07 -3.21 22.27
C ASP A 61 1.49 -2.95 20.81
N PHE A 62 0.58 -2.37 20.02
CA PHE A 62 0.74 -2.06 18.62
C PHE A 62 0.67 -0.55 18.37
N ALA A 63 0.84 0.30 19.39
CA ALA A 63 0.84 1.76 19.23
C ALA A 63 2.03 2.29 18.38
N GLU A 64 3.10 1.50 18.26
CA GLU A 64 4.30 1.77 17.47
C GLU A 64 4.37 0.81 16.26
N ARG A 65 5.21 1.14 15.27
CA ARG A 65 5.42 0.28 14.11
C ARG A 65 6.07 -1.02 14.56
N LYS A 66 5.56 -2.15 14.07
CA LYS A 66 6.05 -3.47 14.47
C LYS A 66 6.02 -4.43 13.29
N VAL A 67 6.89 -5.45 13.32
CA VAL A 67 6.81 -6.60 12.42
C VAL A 67 6.62 -7.84 13.29
N GLU A 68 5.61 -8.65 12.97
CA GLU A 68 5.33 -9.91 13.65
C GLU A 68 5.42 -11.06 12.66
N ALA A 69 6.17 -12.11 13.03
CA ALA A 69 6.23 -13.33 12.24
C ALA A 69 5.07 -14.24 12.64
N VAL A 70 4.16 -14.51 11.70
CA VAL A 70 2.97 -15.31 11.92
C VAL A 70 3.13 -16.67 11.23
N PRO A 71 3.14 -17.79 11.98
CA PRO A 71 3.23 -19.11 11.39
C PRO A 71 1.92 -19.46 10.67
N TRP A 72 2.04 -19.88 9.41
CA TRP A 72 0.94 -20.36 8.58
C TRP A 72 1.42 -21.45 7.62
N ALA A 73 0.78 -22.63 7.66
CA ALA A 73 1.05 -23.75 6.75
C ALA A 73 2.54 -24.11 6.57
N GLY A 74 3.34 -24.05 7.66
CA GLY A 74 4.77 -24.35 7.64
C GLY A 74 5.68 -23.19 7.22
N GLN A 75 5.11 -22.05 6.83
CA GLN A 75 5.83 -20.82 6.51
C GLN A 75 5.67 -19.78 7.62
N MET A 76 6.73 -19.01 7.88
CA MET A 76 6.66 -17.81 8.71
C MET A 76 6.34 -16.62 7.79
N ILE A 77 5.16 -16.03 7.95
CA ILE A 77 4.73 -14.86 7.18
C ILE A 77 5.01 -13.61 8.01
N GLU A 78 5.87 -12.75 7.50
CA GLU A 78 6.12 -11.44 8.14
C GLU A 78 4.93 -10.52 7.88
N VAL A 79 4.33 -10.02 8.95
CA VAL A 79 3.26 -9.03 8.89
C VAL A 79 3.76 -7.75 9.52
N GLU A 80 3.94 -6.73 8.68
CA GLU A 80 4.22 -5.38 9.13
C GLU A 80 2.92 -4.73 9.61
N ILE A 81 2.96 -4.18 10.83
CA ILE A 81 1.92 -3.40 11.47
C ILE A 81 2.35 -1.93 11.46
N THR A 82 1.65 -1.11 10.68
CA THR A 82 1.82 0.33 10.65
C THR A 82 0.57 1.01 11.18
N PRO A 83 0.58 1.54 12.41
CA PRO A 83 -0.54 2.33 12.93
C PRO A 83 -0.79 3.54 12.03
N TRP A 84 -2.05 3.90 11.80
CA TRP A 84 -2.38 5.09 11.01
C TRP A 84 -1.83 6.36 11.64
N SER A 85 -1.58 6.38 12.96
CA SER A 85 -0.89 7.49 13.64
C SER A 85 0.50 7.78 13.07
N GLY A 86 1.17 6.82 12.43
CA GLY A 86 2.44 6.99 11.74
C GLY A 86 2.33 7.44 10.29
N LEU A 87 1.11 7.56 9.74
CA LEU A 87 0.86 7.94 8.35
C LEU A 87 0.27 9.35 8.26
N ILE A 88 0.50 10.02 7.13
CA ILE A 88 -0.03 11.35 6.86
C ILE A 88 -1.54 11.25 6.64
N ASN A 89 -2.33 11.91 7.49
CA ASN A 89 -3.76 12.05 7.27
C ASN A 89 -4.04 13.18 6.27
N ILE A 90 -4.45 12.86 5.05
CA ILE A 90 -4.72 13.89 4.02
C ILE A 90 -5.88 14.80 4.42
N ASN A 91 -6.83 14.30 5.21
CA ASN A 91 -7.96 15.07 5.73
C ASN A 91 -7.56 16.10 6.80
N ALA A 92 -6.36 16.03 7.38
CA ALA A 92 -5.95 16.89 8.49
C ALA A 92 -4.51 17.42 8.42
N ALA A 93 -3.70 16.98 7.45
CA ALA A 93 -2.32 17.42 7.29
C ALA A 93 -2.24 18.95 7.11
N SER A 94 -1.23 19.57 7.71
CA SER A 94 -0.92 20.99 7.49
C SER A 94 -0.45 21.21 6.05
N GLN A 95 -0.62 22.43 5.55
CA GLN A 95 -0.08 22.81 4.24
C GLN A 95 1.45 22.64 4.20
N ASN A 96 2.14 23.03 5.28
CA ASN A 96 3.59 22.92 5.41
C ASN A 96 4.07 21.46 5.29
N LEU A 97 3.48 20.53 6.05
CA LEU A 97 3.79 19.11 5.96
C LEU A 97 3.57 18.55 4.53
N LEU A 98 2.46 18.93 3.89
CA LEU A 98 2.18 18.52 2.51
C LEU A 98 3.25 19.07 1.55
N ALA A 99 3.63 20.35 1.69
CA ALA A 99 4.65 20.99 0.86
C ALA A 99 6.02 20.33 1.03
N VAL A 100 6.42 19.98 2.26
CA VAL A 100 7.66 19.26 2.54
C VAL A 100 7.66 17.90 1.85
N VAL A 101 6.61 17.10 2.04
CA VAL A 101 6.52 15.76 1.45
C VAL A 101 6.54 15.83 -0.07
N LEU A 102 5.76 16.74 -0.67
CA LEU A 102 5.70 16.94 -2.12
C LEU A 102 7.05 17.39 -2.69
N SER A 103 7.75 18.31 -2.02
CA SER A 103 9.09 18.75 -2.42
C SER A 103 10.09 17.59 -2.42
N ARG A 104 10.08 16.78 -1.35
CA ARG A 104 10.99 15.65 -1.18
C ARG A 104 10.76 14.53 -2.19
N VAL A 105 9.54 14.38 -2.72
CA VAL A 105 9.26 13.45 -3.83
C VAL A 105 9.47 14.08 -5.22
N GLY A 106 10.03 15.29 -5.28
CA GLY A 106 10.46 15.94 -6.51
C GLY A 106 9.39 16.76 -7.24
N VAL A 107 8.33 17.18 -6.55
CA VAL A 107 7.31 18.08 -7.14
C VAL A 107 7.84 19.52 -7.18
N PRO A 108 8.00 20.14 -8.37
CA PRO A 108 8.63 21.46 -8.48
C PRO A 108 7.84 22.61 -7.84
N GLN A 109 6.50 22.56 -7.89
CA GLN A 109 5.61 23.57 -7.32
C GLN A 109 4.91 23.03 -6.06
N SER A 110 5.70 22.43 -5.17
CA SER A 110 5.19 21.71 -3.99
C SER A 110 4.32 22.56 -3.07
N GLU A 111 4.69 23.82 -2.84
CA GLU A 111 3.91 24.75 -1.99
C GLU A 111 2.56 25.11 -2.61
N ALA A 112 2.55 25.43 -3.91
CA ALA A 112 1.32 25.74 -4.63
C ALA A 112 0.39 24.52 -4.71
N LEU A 113 0.95 23.32 -4.93
CA LEU A 113 0.17 22.09 -4.94
C LEU A 113 -0.35 21.73 -3.54
N ALA A 114 0.43 21.96 -2.49
CA ALA A 114 -0.02 21.80 -1.11
C ALA A 114 -1.15 22.77 -0.75
N GLN A 115 -1.09 24.01 -1.24
CA GLN A 115 -2.18 24.97 -1.10
C GLN A 115 -3.44 24.50 -1.84
N ALA A 116 -3.32 24.10 -3.10
CA ALA A 116 -4.44 23.57 -3.89
C ALA A 116 -5.09 22.35 -3.24
N LEU A 117 -4.29 21.48 -2.62
CA LEU A 117 -4.77 20.36 -1.81
C LEU A 117 -5.64 20.84 -0.64
N VAL A 118 -5.16 21.82 0.13
CA VAL A 118 -5.89 22.34 1.29
C VAL A 118 -7.17 23.06 0.88
N GLU A 119 -7.14 23.85 -0.20
CA GLU A 119 -8.30 24.53 -0.76
C GLU A 119 -9.35 23.53 -1.25
N THR A 120 -8.93 22.53 -2.04
CA THR A 120 -9.82 21.47 -2.51
C THR A 120 -10.43 20.70 -1.34
N ARG A 121 -9.61 20.38 -0.32
CA ARG A 121 -10.07 19.72 0.91
C ARG A 121 -11.16 20.52 1.61
N GLN A 122 -11.02 21.83 1.71
CA GLN A 122 -12.02 22.70 2.36
C GLN A 122 -13.32 22.76 1.55
N LEU A 123 -13.22 22.87 0.23
CA LEU A 123 -14.37 22.87 -0.67
C LEU A 123 -15.17 21.57 -0.57
N VAL A 124 -14.50 20.41 -0.66
CA VAL A 124 -15.17 19.10 -0.59
C VAL A 124 -15.77 18.87 0.80
N ARG A 125 -15.05 19.24 1.86
CA ARG A 125 -15.55 19.15 3.25
C ARG A 125 -16.81 19.99 3.50
N ALA A 126 -16.97 21.11 2.81
CA ALA A 126 -18.17 21.95 2.93
C ALA A 126 -19.41 21.29 2.31
N GLY A 127 -19.26 20.17 1.60
CA GLY A 127 -20.37 19.38 1.09
C GLY A 127 -21.15 18.62 2.18
N PRO A 128 -22.24 17.94 1.79
CA PRO A 128 -23.18 17.31 2.73
C PRO A 128 -22.55 16.24 3.64
N ALA A 129 -21.47 15.59 3.18
CA ALA A 129 -20.79 14.53 3.93
C ALA A 129 -19.96 15.06 5.11
N GLY A 130 -19.58 16.35 5.13
CA GLY A 130 -18.76 16.93 6.19
C GLY A 130 -17.32 16.37 6.28
N VAL A 131 -16.93 15.52 5.35
CA VAL A 131 -15.61 14.88 5.21
C VAL A 131 -15.09 15.20 3.81
N ALA A 132 -13.78 15.46 3.67
CA ALA A 132 -13.21 15.78 2.37
C ALA A 132 -12.99 14.51 1.53
N TRP A 133 -12.25 13.53 2.06
CA TRP A 133 -11.91 12.31 1.34
C TRP A 133 -12.15 11.06 2.18
N GLU A 134 -12.69 10.02 1.55
CA GLU A 134 -12.94 8.72 2.18
C GLU A 134 -11.81 7.73 1.85
N ALA A 135 -11.16 7.93 0.71
CA ALA A 135 -10.07 7.08 0.24
C ALA A 135 -8.85 7.94 -0.15
N PRO A 136 -7.61 7.44 0.04
CA PRO A 136 -6.42 8.13 -0.45
C PRO A 136 -6.46 8.46 -1.94
N GLU A 137 -7.11 7.61 -2.74
CA GLU A 137 -7.31 7.73 -4.19
C GLU A 137 -8.09 8.99 -4.57
N ASP A 138 -8.90 9.55 -3.67
CA ASP A 138 -9.67 10.78 -3.93
C ASP A 138 -8.76 11.99 -4.16
N LEU A 139 -7.47 11.92 -3.77
CA LEU A 139 -6.47 12.92 -4.14
C LEU A 139 -6.31 13.10 -5.65
N LEU A 140 -6.66 12.10 -6.47
CA LEU A 140 -6.61 12.21 -7.93
C LEU A 140 -7.63 13.20 -8.50
N GLN A 141 -8.60 13.64 -7.68
CA GLN A 141 -9.54 14.70 -8.05
C GLN A 141 -8.94 16.10 -7.90
N VAL A 142 -7.80 16.23 -7.22
CA VAL A 142 -7.16 17.52 -6.94
C VAL A 142 -6.36 17.96 -8.18
N PRO A 143 -6.63 19.15 -8.73
CA PRO A 143 -5.87 19.68 -9.85
C PRO A 143 -4.36 19.70 -9.57
N GLY A 144 -3.56 19.14 -10.49
CA GLY A 144 -2.11 19.05 -10.36
C GLY A 144 -1.59 17.76 -9.69
N ILE A 145 -2.45 16.97 -9.03
CA ILE A 145 -2.07 15.64 -8.55
C ILE A 145 -2.15 14.64 -9.70
N THR A 146 -0.99 14.25 -10.23
CA THR A 146 -0.91 13.20 -11.24
C THR A 146 -0.88 11.81 -10.60
N TYR A 147 -1.19 10.78 -11.38
CA TYR A 147 -1.03 9.40 -10.93
C TYR A 147 0.41 9.10 -10.47
N GLY A 148 1.42 9.67 -11.13
CA GLY A 148 2.82 9.50 -10.74
C GLY A 148 3.13 10.04 -9.34
N ILE A 149 2.64 11.24 -9.02
CA ILE A 149 2.77 11.84 -7.68
C ILE A 149 2.02 10.99 -6.67
N TYR A 150 0.75 10.69 -6.96
CA TYR A 150 -0.11 9.88 -6.09
C TYR A 150 0.52 8.52 -5.79
N ALA A 151 1.02 7.79 -6.80
CA ALA A 151 1.61 6.47 -6.63
C ALA A 151 2.85 6.49 -5.73
N GLN A 152 3.66 7.56 -5.77
CA GLN A 152 4.83 7.72 -4.90
C GLN A 152 4.45 7.96 -3.44
N ILE A 153 3.42 8.77 -3.18
CA ILE A 153 3.01 9.12 -1.81
C ILE A 153 1.99 8.16 -1.21
N ARG A 154 1.27 7.38 -2.02
CA ARG A 154 0.20 6.44 -1.60
C ARG A 154 0.58 5.57 -0.41
N PRO A 155 1.79 4.98 -0.32
CA PRO A 155 2.16 4.14 0.83
C PRO A 155 2.23 4.91 2.16
N LEU A 156 2.34 6.24 2.12
CA LEU A 156 2.63 7.11 3.25
C LEU A 156 1.41 7.88 3.76
N ILE A 157 0.29 7.81 3.02
CA ILE A 157 -0.93 8.57 3.28
C ILE A 157 -2.11 7.67 3.65
N VAL A 158 -3.07 8.27 4.36
CA VAL A 158 -4.39 7.71 4.69
C VAL A 158 -5.45 8.81 4.63
N ALA A 159 -6.69 8.45 4.27
CA ALA A 159 -7.85 9.32 4.33
C ALA A 159 -8.62 9.08 5.64
N ASP A 160 -8.07 9.56 6.75
CA ASP A 160 -8.62 9.27 8.07
C ASP A 160 -9.77 10.24 8.42
N THR A 161 -10.96 9.68 8.56
CA THR A 161 -12.20 10.37 8.94
C THR A 161 -12.32 10.62 10.45
N GLY A 162 -11.45 10.03 11.28
CA GLY A 162 -11.46 10.16 12.74
C GLY A 162 -10.92 11.50 13.27
N GLY A 163 -10.63 12.47 12.40
CA GLY A 163 -10.18 13.82 12.79
C GLY A 163 -8.77 13.91 13.37
N ARG A 164 -7.99 12.81 13.33
CA ARG A 164 -6.61 12.79 13.82
C ARG A 164 -5.74 13.79 13.06
N SER A 165 -5.11 14.68 13.80
CA SER A 165 -4.02 15.53 13.33
C SER A 165 -2.67 15.05 13.88
N GLY A 166 -1.65 15.06 13.03
CA GLY A 166 -0.27 14.83 13.43
C GLY A 166 0.24 13.41 13.23
N ILE A 167 1.56 13.24 13.33
CA ILE A 167 2.31 12.03 12.98
C ILE A 167 3.14 11.59 14.18
N ASN A 168 2.95 10.34 14.58
CA ASN A 168 3.81 9.65 15.54
C ASN A 168 4.99 9.00 14.81
N LEU A 169 6.19 9.52 15.02
CA LEU A 169 7.40 9.04 14.36
C LEU A 169 7.73 7.58 14.69
N LYS A 170 7.38 7.09 15.89
CA LYS A 170 7.60 5.69 16.26
C LYS A 170 6.65 4.72 15.53
N ALA A 171 5.54 5.23 15.02
CA ALA A 171 4.59 4.49 14.21
C ALA A 171 4.87 4.64 12.70
N ALA A 172 5.73 5.58 12.31
CA ALA A 172 5.91 5.95 10.91
C ALA A 172 6.75 4.92 10.15
N PRO A 173 6.44 4.66 8.87
CA PRO A 173 7.27 3.81 8.03
C PRO A 173 8.57 4.53 7.64
N GLU A 174 9.62 3.75 7.42
CA GLU A 174 10.98 4.25 7.12
C GLU A 174 11.03 5.24 5.94
N PRO A 175 10.32 5.03 4.81
CA PRO A 175 10.31 6.00 3.73
C PRO A 175 9.76 7.36 4.17
N LEU A 176 8.76 7.40 5.06
CA LEU A 176 8.23 8.66 5.58
C LEU A 176 9.24 9.34 6.52
N LEU A 177 9.91 8.58 7.39
CA LEU A 177 10.93 9.13 8.29
C LEU A 177 12.03 9.86 7.51
N ARG A 178 12.49 9.29 6.40
CA ARG A 178 13.48 9.92 5.51
C ARG A 178 12.97 11.19 4.84
N LEU A 179 11.68 11.26 4.47
CA LEU A 179 11.10 12.48 3.89
C LEU A 179 10.98 13.59 4.94
N LEU A 180 10.73 13.22 6.20
CA LEU A 180 10.57 14.15 7.32
C LEU A 180 11.88 14.52 8.00
N GLU A 181 13.02 13.97 7.56
CA GLU A 181 14.33 14.29 8.11
C GLU A 181 14.61 15.80 7.97
N GLY A 182 14.90 16.46 9.10
CA GLY A 182 15.13 17.90 9.18
C GLY A 182 13.88 18.78 8.94
N ALA A 183 12.68 18.20 8.86
CA ALA A 183 11.44 18.96 8.74
C ALA A 183 10.95 19.46 10.10
N GLU A 184 10.71 20.77 10.21
CA GLU A 184 10.07 21.37 11.37
C GLU A 184 8.58 21.57 11.09
N ASP A 185 7.72 20.75 11.71
CA ASP A 185 6.27 20.91 11.62
C ASP A 185 5.59 20.52 12.95
N GLY A 186 4.70 21.37 13.45
CA GLY A 186 3.95 21.13 14.69
C GLY A 186 2.96 19.95 14.63
N ALA A 187 2.76 19.36 13.44
CA ALA A 187 2.06 18.10 13.23
C ALA A 187 2.90 16.89 13.69
N ILE A 188 4.23 16.98 13.76
CA ILE A 188 5.07 15.89 14.25
C ILE A 188 4.91 15.81 15.78
N ARG A 189 4.28 14.74 16.27
CA ARG A 189 3.87 14.59 17.68
C ARG A 189 4.06 13.15 18.15
N GLY A 190 4.89 12.96 19.17
CA GLY A 190 5.25 11.63 19.68
C GLY A 190 4.12 10.83 20.36
N ASN A 191 3.01 11.48 20.73
CA ASN A 191 1.94 10.86 21.54
C ASN A 191 0.63 10.64 20.78
N VAL A 192 0.64 10.64 19.45
CA VAL A 192 -0.55 10.36 18.65
C VAL A 192 -0.75 8.84 18.54
N THR A 193 -1.93 8.36 18.91
CA THR A 193 -2.33 6.95 18.78
C THR A 193 -3.48 6.80 17.77
N SER A 194 -3.73 5.58 17.31
CA SER A 194 -4.84 5.26 16.43
C SER A 194 -5.33 3.84 16.69
N THR A 195 -6.64 3.61 16.51
CA THR A 195 -7.21 2.25 16.46
C THR A 195 -7.18 1.68 15.04
N ARG A 196 -6.73 2.47 14.06
CA ARG A 196 -6.64 2.08 12.66
C ARG A 196 -5.21 1.73 12.30
N TYR A 197 -5.06 0.66 11.53
CA TYR A 197 -3.76 0.09 11.18
C TYR A 197 -3.72 -0.26 9.69
N ARG A 198 -2.53 -0.18 9.12
CA ARG A 198 -2.17 -0.82 7.85
C ARG A 198 -1.38 -2.07 8.17
N LEU A 199 -1.91 -3.22 7.77
CA LEU A 199 -1.27 -4.53 7.92
C LEU A 199 -0.76 -4.99 6.56
N THR A 200 0.54 -5.24 6.45
CA THR A 200 1.17 -5.71 5.21
C THR A 200 1.81 -7.06 5.45
N ALA A 201 1.16 -8.13 4.99
CA ALA A 201 1.72 -9.47 5.01
C ALA A 201 2.56 -9.73 3.76
N ARG A 202 3.80 -10.16 3.94
CA ARG A 202 4.71 -10.56 2.87
C ARG A 202 4.76 -12.07 2.78
N VAL A 203 4.09 -12.63 1.77
CA VAL A 203 4.10 -14.07 1.50
C VAL A 203 5.11 -14.39 0.41
N ILE A 204 6.19 -15.07 0.79
CA ILE A 204 7.21 -15.52 -0.17
C ILE A 204 6.64 -16.68 -0.99
N ILE A 205 6.78 -16.59 -2.31
CA ILE A 205 6.48 -17.66 -3.27
C ILE A 205 7.82 -18.17 -3.81
N GLU A 206 8.18 -19.39 -3.41
CA GLU A 206 9.51 -19.97 -3.68
C GLU A 206 9.90 -19.86 -5.16
N GLY A 207 11.05 -19.25 -5.42
CA GLY A 207 11.61 -19.10 -6.77
C GLY A 207 10.90 -18.09 -7.68
N GLN A 208 9.82 -17.42 -7.23
CA GLN A 208 9.01 -16.54 -8.09
C GLN A 208 8.94 -15.09 -7.60
N GLY A 209 8.91 -14.88 -6.28
CA GLY A 209 8.83 -13.56 -5.69
C GLY A 209 8.05 -13.57 -4.38
N ALA A 210 7.25 -12.53 -4.16
CA ALA A 210 6.36 -12.45 -3.02
C ALA A 210 5.02 -11.83 -3.41
N VAL A 211 4.00 -12.12 -2.63
CA VAL A 211 2.72 -11.42 -2.65
C VAL A 211 2.66 -10.55 -1.40
N LEU A 212 2.45 -9.25 -1.60
CA LEU A 212 2.17 -8.31 -0.51
C LEU A 212 0.66 -8.20 -0.37
N VAL A 213 0.12 -8.66 0.76
CA VAL A 213 -1.30 -8.54 1.10
C VAL A 213 -1.46 -7.38 2.06
N ILE A 214 -2.18 -6.34 1.64
CA ILE A 214 -2.31 -5.09 2.41
C ILE A 214 -3.76 -4.93 2.86
N ARG A 215 -3.97 -4.78 4.18
CA ARG A 215 -5.28 -4.50 4.76
C ARG A 215 -5.20 -3.25 5.61
N ASP A 216 -6.04 -2.27 5.31
CA ASP A 216 -6.30 -1.20 6.26
C ASP A 216 -7.50 -1.60 7.11
N VAL A 217 -7.37 -1.51 8.42
CA VAL A 217 -8.31 -2.09 9.39
C VAL A 217 -8.55 -1.15 10.55
N ASP A 218 -9.76 -1.14 11.09
CA ASP A 218 -10.09 -0.47 12.36
C ASP A 218 -10.31 -1.54 13.44
N VAL A 219 -9.46 -1.55 14.46
CA VAL A 219 -9.51 -2.48 15.60
C VAL A 219 -10.07 -1.71 16.80
N SER A 220 -11.37 -1.40 16.76
CA SER A 220 -12.08 -0.74 17.85
C SER A 220 -12.91 -1.73 18.66
N ARG A 221 -12.84 -1.64 20.00
CA ARG A 221 -13.55 -2.55 20.93
C ARG A 221 -15.05 -2.29 21.05
N THR A 222 -15.58 -1.25 20.41
CA THR A 222 -16.91 -0.70 20.68
C THR A 222 -18.06 -1.41 19.96
N ARG A 223 -17.80 -2.45 19.15
CA ARG A 223 -18.86 -3.10 18.36
C ARG A 223 -19.38 -4.38 19.02
N GLN A 224 -20.58 -4.27 19.59
CA GLN A 224 -21.35 -5.38 20.12
C GLN A 224 -21.89 -6.23 18.94
N ASN A 225 -21.70 -7.56 19.00
CA ASN A 225 -22.11 -8.54 17.97
C ASN A 225 -21.40 -8.47 16.59
N SER A 226 -20.19 -7.93 16.49
CA SER A 226 -19.36 -8.07 15.28
C SER A 226 -17.96 -8.60 15.60
N LEU A 227 -17.18 -8.94 14.57
CA LEU A 227 -15.74 -9.10 14.73
C LEU A 227 -15.14 -7.86 15.40
N PRO A 228 -14.09 -8.01 16.24
CA PRO A 228 -13.46 -6.89 16.95
C PRO A 228 -12.60 -6.00 16.04
N TRP A 229 -12.77 -6.12 14.72
CA TRP A 229 -12.18 -5.25 13.70
C TRP A 229 -13.13 -5.07 12.51
N VAL A 230 -12.88 -4.07 11.66
CA VAL A 230 -13.42 -3.95 10.29
C VAL A 230 -12.28 -3.74 9.32
N VAL A 231 -12.42 -4.32 8.13
CA VAL A 231 -11.54 -4.03 7.00
C VAL A 231 -12.06 -2.78 6.29
N LEU A 232 -11.25 -1.73 6.28
CA LEU A 232 -11.52 -0.46 5.60
C LEU A 232 -11.08 -0.52 4.14
N SER A 233 -9.97 -1.18 3.85
CA SER A 233 -9.46 -1.38 2.49
C SER A 233 -8.71 -2.71 2.36
N ALA A 234 -8.79 -3.30 1.16
CA ALA A 234 -8.11 -4.53 0.81
C ALA A 234 -7.40 -4.37 -0.54
N SER A 235 -6.08 -4.52 -0.55
CA SER A 235 -5.28 -4.56 -1.77
C SER A 235 -4.23 -5.66 -1.72
N GLN A 236 -3.67 -5.98 -2.88
CA GLN A 236 -2.56 -6.92 -3.00
C GLN A 236 -1.64 -6.51 -4.14
N VAL A 237 -0.35 -6.83 -4.01
CA VAL A 237 0.66 -6.51 -5.02
C VAL A 237 1.57 -7.71 -5.23
N TRP A 238 1.83 -8.05 -6.49
CA TRP A 238 2.90 -8.99 -6.84
C TRP A 238 4.25 -8.27 -6.77
N ALA A 239 5.15 -8.79 -5.93
CA ALA A 239 6.51 -8.31 -5.76
C ALA A 239 7.49 -9.41 -6.23
N GLY A 240 7.59 -9.56 -7.55
CA GLY A 240 8.42 -10.59 -8.19
C GLY A 240 8.62 -10.30 -9.67
N ARG A 241 9.40 -11.15 -10.34
CA ARG A 241 9.48 -11.13 -11.80
C ARG A 241 8.20 -11.73 -12.39
N ILE A 242 7.79 -11.24 -13.56
CA ILE A 242 6.73 -11.83 -14.39
C ILE A 242 7.40 -12.57 -15.54
#